data_AF-A0A358QU46-F1
#
_entry.id   AF-A0A358QU46-F1
#
_cell.length_a   1.000
_cell.length_b   1.000
_cell.length_c   1.000
_cell.angle_alpha   90.00
_cell.angle_beta   90.00
_cell.angle_gamma   90.00
#
_symmetry.space_group_name_H-M   'P 1'
#
loop_
_entity.id
_entity.type
_entity.pdbx_description
1 polymer ?
#
loop_
_entity_poly.entity_id
_entity_poly.type
_entity_poly.pdbx_seq_one_letter_code
_entity_poly.pdbx_strand_id
1 'polypeptide(L)'
;MKKKYFNVFLTKFLLYAPVMGLVLPILGGIETSYSLFFAAAAALASFLTADLVVYPRYGNIIAIVVDVLISAVVLVEFTYLFDLKVPVYAYIIVLALLAGGEWYFHSYLRRVLFPGRRK
;
A
#
# COMPACT_ATOMS: atom_id res chain seq x y z
N MET A 1 -0.59 21.25 10.46
CA MET A 1 -1.19 19.91 10.58
C MET A 1 -1.36 19.20 9.24
N LYS A 2 -2.12 19.75 8.28
CA LYS A 2 -2.37 19.13 6.95
C LYS A 2 -1.11 18.74 6.16
N LYS A 3 -0.06 19.56 6.19
CA LYS A 3 1.23 19.27 5.52
C LYS A 3 1.87 17.95 5.95
N LYS A 4 1.77 17.56 7.23
CA LYS A 4 2.36 16.31 7.73
C LYS A 4 1.65 15.09 7.16
N TYR A 5 0.32 15.09 7.16
CA TYR A 5 -0.49 14.00 6.59
C TYR A 5 -0.25 13.86 5.09
N PHE A 6 -0.19 14.97 4.36
CA PHE A 6 0.10 14.95 2.93
C PHE A 6 1.50 14.35 2.65
N ASN A 7 2.53 14.78 3.37
CA ASN A 7 3.88 14.25 3.19
C ASN A 7 3.96 12.74 3.49
N VAL A 8 3.27 12.28 4.53
CA VAL A 8 3.23 10.87 4.90
C VAL A 8 2.50 10.05 3.85
N PHE A 9 1.35 10.53 3.38
CA PHE A 9 0.63 9.92 2.26
C PHE A 9 1.52 9.85 1.01
N LEU A 10 2.22 10.95 0.67
CA LEU A 10 3.13 10.98 -0.47
C LEU A 10 4.25 9.94 -0.32
N THR A 11 4.83 9.79 0.88
CA THR A 11 5.82 8.75 1.15
C THR A 11 5.23 7.35 0.98
N LYS A 12 3.99 7.10 1.43
CA LYS A 12 3.30 5.81 1.22
C LYS A 12 3.04 5.56 -0.27
N PHE A 13 2.57 6.55 -1.00
CA PHE A 13 2.42 6.44 -2.44
C PHE A 13 3.76 6.13 -3.13
N LEU A 14 4.86 6.78 -2.73
CA LEU A 14 6.20 6.50 -3.25
C LEU A 14 6.74 5.12 -2.85
N LEU A 15 6.17 4.46 -1.84
CA LEU A 15 6.42 3.06 -1.53
C LEU A 15 5.64 2.14 -2.48
N TYR A 16 4.36 2.43 -2.72
CA TYR A 16 3.47 1.60 -3.55
C TYR A 16 3.78 1.72 -5.03
N ALA A 17 4.05 2.93 -5.51
CA ALA A 17 4.28 3.25 -6.90
C ALA A 17 5.42 2.45 -7.55
N PRO A 18 6.62 2.29 -6.96
CA PRO A 18 7.66 1.45 -7.56
C PRO A 18 7.31 -0.04 -7.46
N VAL A 19 6.67 -0.49 -6.38
CA VAL A 19 6.30 -1.91 -6.23
C VAL A 19 5.24 -2.28 -7.26
N MET A 20 4.10 -1.61 -7.26
CA MET A 20 3.03 -1.90 -8.23
C MET A 20 3.40 -1.40 -9.62
N GLY A 21 3.92 -0.18 -9.78
CA GLY A 21 4.21 0.41 -11.10
C GLY A 21 5.40 -0.21 -11.85
N LEU A 22 6.26 -1.01 -11.20
CA LEU A 22 7.32 -1.75 -11.90
C LEU A 22 7.09 -3.26 -11.84
N VAL A 23 6.87 -3.81 -10.65
CA VAL A 23 6.79 -5.27 -10.47
C VAL A 23 5.53 -5.84 -11.11
N LEU A 24 4.39 -5.13 -11.00
CA LEU A 24 3.13 -5.62 -11.56
C LEU A 24 3.12 -5.61 -13.10
N PRO A 25 3.62 -4.58 -13.81
CA PRO A 25 3.82 -4.67 -15.26
C PRO A 25 4.75 -5.79 -15.69
N ILE A 26 5.89 -5.96 -15.00
CA ILE A 26 6.90 -6.97 -15.37
C ILE A 26 6.34 -8.39 -15.19
N LEU A 27 5.69 -8.67 -14.07
CA LEU A 27 5.21 -10.01 -13.75
C LEU A 27 3.81 -10.32 -14.29
N GLY A 28 2.98 -9.30 -14.41
CA GLY A 28 1.57 -9.40 -14.80
C GLY A 28 1.26 -8.98 -16.24
N GLY A 29 2.23 -8.41 -16.97
CA GLY A 29 2.05 -8.02 -18.36
C GLY A 29 1.03 -6.89 -18.58
N ILE A 30 0.76 -6.09 -17.54
CA ILE A 30 -0.18 -4.99 -17.62
C ILE A 30 0.53 -3.66 -17.86
N GLU A 31 -0.20 -2.68 -18.39
CA GLU A 31 0.36 -1.36 -18.64
C GLU A 31 0.77 -0.66 -17.32
N THR A 32 1.89 0.06 -17.37
CA THR A 32 2.41 0.84 -16.23
C THR A 32 1.42 1.91 -15.78
N SER A 33 0.65 2.51 -16.69
CA SER A 33 -0.35 3.53 -16.38
C SER A 33 -1.45 3.00 -15.45
N TYR A 34 -2.05 1.85 -15.79
CA TYR A 34 -3.00 1.14 -14.92
C TYR A 34 -2.36 0.77 -13.58
N SER A 35 -1.14 0.26 -13.59
CA SER A 35 -0.44 -0.15 -12.37
C SER A 35 -0.19 1.02 -11.40
N LEU A 36 0.15 2.20 -11.91
CA LEU A 36 0.32 3.41 -11.11
C LEU A 36 -1.03 3.91 -10.56
N PHE A 37 -2.11 3.76 -11.34
CA PHE A 37 -3.45 4.06 -10.86
C PHE A 37 -3.86 3.13 -9.70
N PHE A 38 -3.55 1.83 -9.80
CA PHE A 38 -3.82 0.86 -8.74
C PHE A 38 -2.98 1.18 -7.49
N ALA A 39 -1.73 1.57 -7.68
CA ALA A 39 -0.84 2.02 -6.60
C ALA A 39 -1.41 3.22 -5.84
N ALA A 40 -1.91 4.22 -6.57
CA ALA A 40 -2.53 5.41 -5.97
C ALA A 40 -3.79 5.05 -5.20
N ALA A 41 -4.66 4.22 -5.77
CA ALA A 41 -5.90 3.77 -5.14
C ALA A 41 -5.62 2.95 -3.86
N ALA A 42 -4.72 1.97 -3.93
CA ALA A 42 -4.34 1.14 -2.81
C ALA A 42 -3.68 1.96 -1.69
N ALA A 43 -2.70 2.81 -2.02
CA ALA A 43 -2.03 3.67 -1.04
C ALA A 43 -3.00 4.63 -0.36
N LEU A 44 -3.97 5.19 -1.09
CA LEU A 44 -4.97 6.08 -0.52
C LEU A 44 -5.92 5.33 0.41
N ALA A 45 -6.47 4.21 -0.04
CA ALA A 45 -7.39 3.40 0.75
C ALA A 45 -6.72 2.89 2.04
N SER A 46 -5.50 2.36 1.94
CA SER A 46 -4.76 1.83 3.07
C SER A 46 -4.27 2.92 4.02
N PHE A 47 -3.84 4.08 3.50
CA PHE A 47 -3.51 5.23 4.35
C PHE A 47 -4.70 5.68 5.20
N LEU A 48 -5.88 5.85 4.59
CA LEU A 48 -7.05 6.36 5.30
C LEU A 48 -7.57 5.38 6.36
N THR A 49 -7.34 4.08 6.19
CA THR A 49 -7.91 3.03 7.03
C THR A 49 -6.85 2.36 7.92
N ALA A 50 -5.88 1.67 7.34
CA ALA A 50 -4.84 0.97 8.09
C ALA A 50 -3.99 1.96 8.90
N ASP A 51 -3.43 3.01 8.29
CA ASP A 51 -2.48 3.89 8.98
C ASP A 51 -3.13 4.83 9.98
N LEU A 52 -4.26 5.44 9.59
CA LEU A 52 -4.90 6.47 10.40
C LEU A 52 -5.87 5.90 11.44
N VAL A 53 -6.42 4.71 11.22
CA VAL A 53 -7.44 4.11 12.11
C VAL A 53 -6.92 2.86 12.81
N VAL A 54 -6.35 1.91 12.07
CA VAL A 54 -5.96 0.60 12.63
C VAL A 54 -4.65 0.69 13.41
N TYR A 55 -3.59 1.21 12.80
CA TYR A 55 -2.26 1.37 13.38
C TYR A 55 -2.27 2.02 14.78
N PRO A 56 -2.95 3.16 15.01
CA PRO A 56 -2.94 3.80 16.33
C PRO A 56 -3.67 3.00 17.43
N ARG A 57 -4.51 2.03 17.08
CA ARG A 57 -5.34 1.25 18.02
C ARG A 57 -4.83 -0.17 18.24
N TYR A 58 -4.33 -0.80 17.19
CA TYR A 58 -4.01 -2.23 17.16
C TYR A 58 -2.52 -2.50 16.89
N GLY A 59 -1.73 -1.46 16.59
CA GLY A 59 -0.29 -1.56 16.40
C GLY A 59 0.13 -2.06 15.02
N ASN A 60 1.44 -2.30 14.91
CA ASN A 60 2.12 -2.45 13.63
C ASN A 60 1.68 -3.67 12.82
N ILE A 61 1.67 -4.86 13.44
CA ILE A 61 1.43 -6.12 12.72
C ILE A 61 0.01 -6.15 12.16
N ILE A 62 -0.98 -5.76 12.96
CA ILE A 62 -2.39 -5.75 12.54
C ILE A 62 -2.60 -4.73 11.42
N ALA A 63 -1.98 -3.55 11.49
CA ALA A 63 -2.05 -2.57 10.41
C ALA A 63 -1.49 -3.11 9.09
N ILE A 64 -0.31 -3.75 9.11
CA ILE A 64 0.31 -4.34 7.89
C ILE A 64 -0.61 -5.40 7.26
N VAL A 65 -1.25 -6.25 8.08
CA VAL A 65 -2.21 -7.24 7.56
C VAL A 65 -3.37 -6.53 6.86
N VAL A 66 -3.89 -5.44 7.43
CA VAL A 66 -4.96 -4.65 6.82
C VAL A 66 -4.47 -3.95 5.54
N ASP A 67 -3.26 -3.40 5.50
CA ASP A 67 -2.65 -2.81 4.30
C ASP A 67 -2.60 -3.81 3.15
N VAL A 68 -2.14 -5.04 3.44
CA VAL A 68 -2.06 -6.13 2.46
C VAL A 68 -3.44 -6.54 1.97
N LEU A 69 -4.41 -6.70 2.87
CA LEU A 69 -5.78 -7.08 2.49
C LEU A 69 -6.42 -6.01 1.60
N ILE A 70 -6.28 -4.73 1.95
CA ILE A 70 -6.80 -3.63 1.13
C ILE A 70 -6.13 -3.61 -0.24
N SER A 71 -4.81 -3.76 -0.28
CA SER A 71 -4.06 -3.82 -1.53
C SER A 71 -4.49 -4.99 -2.40
N ALA A 72 -4.75 -6.16 -1.79
CA ALA A 72 -5.24 -7.33 -2.49
C ALA A 72 -6.63 -7.08 -3.10
N VAL A 73 -7.56 -6.51 -2.33
CA VAL A 73 -8.89 -6.13 -2.81
C VAL A 73 -8.78 -5.16 -3.98
N VAL A 74 -7.99 -4.08 -3.84
CA VAL A 74 -7.81 -3.11 -4.93
C VAL A 74 -7.26 -3.77 -6.19
N LEU A 75 -6.24 -4.62 -6.06
CA LEU A 75 -5.67 -5.31 -7.21
C LEU A 75 -6.69 -6.23 -7.89
N VAL A 76 -7.42 -7.06 -7.13
CA VAL A 76 -8.43 -7.97 -7.68
C VAL A 76 -9.54 -7.20 -8.38
N GLU A 77 -10.16 -6.23 -7.69
CA GLU A 77 -11.27 -5.44 -8.22
C GLU A 77 -10.87 -4.70 -9.49
N PHE A 78 -9.70 -4.06 -9.51
CA PHE A 78 -9.29 -3.28 -10.68
C PHE A 78 -8.88 -4.19 -11.83
N THR A 79 -8.18 -5.31 -11.58
CA THR A 79 -7.90 -6.26 -12.67
C THR A 79 -9.18 -6.84 -13.28
N TYR A 80 -10.23 -7.04 -12.48
CA TYR A 80 -11.55 -7.42 -12.97
C TYR A 80 -12.23 -6.31 -13.77
N LEU A 81 -12.25 -5.07 -13.26
CA LEU A 81 -12.89 -3.92 -13.90
C LEU A 81 -12.26 -3.56 -15.26
N PHE A 82 -10.96 -3.77 -15.43
CA PHE A 82 -10.22 -3.46 -16.65
C PHE A 82 -9.96 -4.70 -17.55
N ASP A 83 -10.58 -5.85 -17.26
CA ASP A 83 -10.39 -7.13 -17.97
C ASP A 83 -8.91 -7.54 -18.15
N LEU A 84 -8.12 -7.34 -17.10
CA LEU A 84 -6.68 -7.62 -17.08
C LEU A 84 -6.42 -9.02 -16.54
N LYS A 85 -5.63 -9.81 -17.28
CA LYS A 85 -5.22 -11.14 -16.87
C LYS A 85 -3.86 -11.10 -16.18
N VAL A 86 -3.87 -10.97 -14.86
CA VAL A 86 -2.67 -11.03 -14.02
C VAL A 86 -2.55 -12.43 -13.41
N PRO A 87 -1.38 -13.08 -13.46
CA PRO A 87 -1.20 -14.39 -12.87
C PRO A 87 -1.13 -14.31 -11.33
N VAL A 88 -1.64 -15.34 -10.64
CA VAL A 88 -1.73 -15.39 -9.18
C VAL A 88 -0.39 -15.10 -8.49
N TYR A 89 0.72 -15.59 -9.04
CA TYR A 89 2.06 -15.38 -8.46
C TYR A 89 2.47 -13.90 -8.44
N ALA A 90 2.02 -13.09 -9.41
CA ALA A 90 2.34 -11.66 -9.46
C ALA A 90 1.68 -10.92 -8.29
N TYR A 91 0.42 -11.24 -7.96
CA TYR A 91 -0.25 -10.69 -6.78
C TYR A 91 0.50 -11.07 -5.50
N ILE A 92 0.87 -12.35 -5.33
CA ILE A 92 1.57 -12.83 -4.13
C ILE A 92 2.87 -12.05 -3.93
N ILE A 93 3.69 -11.92 -4.99
CA ILE A 93 4.97 -11.23 -4.92
C ILE A 93 4.79 -9.74 -4.61
N VAL A 94 3.86 -9.06 -5.30
CA VAL A 94 3.55 -7.64 -5.06
C VAL A 94 3.08 -7.41 -3.62
N LEU A 95 2.15 -8.21 -3.13
CA LEU A 95 1.61 -8.09 -1.78
C LEU A 95 2.67 -8.37 -0.71
N ALA A 96 3.56 -9.35 -0.93
CA ALA A 96 4.67 -9.62 -0.03
C ALA A 96 5.67 -8.45 0.02
N LEU A 97 6.00 -7.85 -1.13
CA LEU A 97 6.87 -6.67 -1.20
C LEU A 97 6.23 -5.47 -0.50
N LEU A 98 4.93 -5.24 -0.68
CA LEU A 98 4.20 -4.19 0.04
C LEU A 98 4.22 -4.43 1.55
N ALA A 99 3.96 -5.65 2.01
CA ALA A 99 4.01 -5.98 3.44
C ALA A 99 5.39 -5.66 4.06
N GLY A 100 6.48 -6.01 3.36
CA GLY A 100 7.84 -5.67 3.78
C GLY A 100 8.10 -4.16 3.79
N GLY A 101 7.62 -3.45 2.77
CA GLY A 101 7.67 -1.99 2.68
C GLY A 101 6.92 -1.29 3.81
N GLU A 102 5.71 -1.76 4.14
CA GLU A 102 4.85 -1.20 5.18
C GLU A 102 5.50 -1.30 6.56
N TRP A 103 6.23 -2.38 6.82
CA TRP A 103 6.98 -2.52 8.06
C TRP A 103 8.01 -1.39 8.26
N TYR A 104 8.70 -0.98 7.18
CA TYR A 104 9.60 0.18 7.20
C TYR A 104 8.81 1.49 7.30
N PHE A 105 7.76 1.65 6.50
CA PHE A 105 6.94 2.86 6.47
C PHE A 105 6.30 3.16 7.83
N HIS A 106 5.76 2.17 8.54
CA HIS A 106 5.19 2.35 9.87
C HIS A 106 6.18 2.89 10.90
N SER A 107 7.48 2.56 10.76
CA SER A 107 8.52 3.15 11.60
C SER A 107 8.69 4.66 11.36
N TYR A 108 8.53 5.11 10.11
CA TYR A 108 8.51 6.52 9.74
C TYR A 108 7.20 7.19 10.18
N LEU A 109 6.04 6.58 9.87
CA LEU A 109 4.69 7.04 10.25
C LEU A 109 4.60 7.38 11.73
N ARG A 110 5.08 6.46 12.59
CA ARG A 110 5.10 6.65 14.04
C ARG A 110 5.87 7.89 14.47
N ARG A 111 7.05 8.13 13.89
CA ARG A 111 7.90 9.27 14.27
C ARG A 111 7.24 10.60 13.89
N VAL A 112 6.51 10.63 12.77
CA VAL A 112 5.97 11.86 12.19
C VAL A 112 4.56 12.19 12.69
N LEU A 113 3.66 11.21 12.76
CA LEU A 113 2.25 11.42 13.11
C LEU A 113 1.88 10.98 14.53
N PHE A 114 2.59 10.00 15.10
CA PHE A 114 2.26 9.44 16.42
C PHE A 114 3.45 9.49 17.41
N PRO A 115 4.09 10.66 17.62
CA PRO A 115 5.20 10.77 18.55
C PRO A 115 4.74 10.41 19.97
N GLY A 116 5.50 9.57 20.66
CA GLY A 116 5.27 9.22 22.08
C GLY A 116 4.56 7.89 22.35
N ARG A 117 4.05 7.16 21.35
CA ARG A 117 3.57 5.78 21.56
C ARG A 117 4.73 4.77 21.60
N ARG A 118 4.89 4.05 22.72
CA ARG A 118 5.80 2.90 22.85
C ARG A 118 5.22 1.68 22.11
N LYS A 119 6.13 0.79 21.65
CA LYS A 119 5.84 -0.42 20.86
C LYS A 119 4.78 -1.30 21.50
#